data_AF-A0AAQ3WBV3-F1
#
_entry.id   AF-A0AAQ3WBV3-F1
#
_cell.length_a   1.000
_cell.length_b   1.000
_cell.length_c   1.000
_cell.angle_alpha   90.00
_cell.angle_beta   90.00
_cell.angle_gamma   90.00
#
_symmetry.space_group_name_H-M   'P 1'
#
loop_
_entity.id
_entity.type
_entity.pdbx_description
1 polymer ?
#
loop_
_entity_poly.entity_id
_entity_poly.type
_entity_poly.pdbx_seq_one_letter_code
_entity_poly.pdbx_strand_id
1 'polypeptide(L)'
;MSIYDWQFLCEYKKNSTVISEEKHQDRVKLIQLFVENGLMKIGETSYPIVYGDLYFLDAKQSYCVEELDEEMIHSTIMVSAEQLMALSNILDFELEYHKIFEKNGHFHVASPHYKAIDKRFKEAFSVSETGKPFSKALFFSRVIELLNYAVVTVEKRK
;
A
#
# COMPACT_ATOMS: atom_id res chain seq x y z
N MET A 1 2.54 -10.22 23.17
CA MET A 1 3.28 -9.73 21.99
C MET A 1 4.20 -8.62 22.44
N SER A 2 5.52 -8.77 22.31
CA SER A 2 6.49 -7.75 22.70
C SER A 2 6.42 -6.57 21.73
N ILE A 3 6.37 -5.34 22.26
CA ILE A 3 6.26 -4.08 21.49
C ILE A 3 7.56 -3.76 20.71
N TYR A 4 8.50 -4.70 20.62
CA TYR A 4 9.86 -4.46 20.12
C TYR A 4 10.18 -5.05 18.74
N ASP A 5 9.32 -5.87 18.13
CA ASP A 5 9.57 -6.45 16.80
C ASP A 5 8.97 -5.65 15.62
N TRP A 6 9.09 -4.32 15.67
CA TRP A 6 8.67 -3.42 14.57
C TRP A 6 9.61 -3.45 13.35
N GLN A 7 10.55 -4.39 13.25
CA GLN A 7 11.43 -4.54 12.10
C GLN A 7 10.73 -5.15 10.87
N PHE A 8 9.54 -5.73 11.02
CA PHE A 8 8.85 -6.47 9.94
C PHE A 8 7.52 -5.87 9.45
N LEU A 9 7.08 -4.74 10.03
CA LEU A 9 5.74 -4.21 9.77
C LEU A 9 5.55 -3.55 8.41
N CYS A 10 6.61 -2.99 7.82
CA CYS A 10 6.45 -2.08 6.71
C CYS A 10 7.74 -1.95 5.90
N GLU A 11 7.73 -2.35 4.63
CA GLU A 11 8.82 -2.08 3.68
C GLU A 11 8.38 -1.03 2.67
N TYR A 12 9.26 -0.05 2.39
CA TYR A 12 9.06 0.95 1.35
C TYR A 12 10.01 0.66 0.19
N LYS A 13 9.48 0.46 -1.02
CA LYS A 13 10.29 0.27 -2.24
C LYS A 13 10.01 1.39 -3.24
N LYS A 14 11.09 1.98 -3.76
CA LYS A 14 11.11 3.00 -4.80
C LYS A 14 11.76 2.43 -6.06
N ASN A 15 11.15 2.65 -7.22
CA ASN A 15 11.72 2.38 -8.56
C ASN A 15 12.17 0.92 -8.84
N SER A 16 11.58 -0.10 -8.20
CA SER A 16 11.78 -1.50 -8.64
C SER A 16 10.96 -1.79 -9.91
N THR A 17 11.63 -2.05 -11.02
CA THR A 17 11.03 -2.71 -12.18
C THR A 17 10.58 -4.10 -11.74
N VAL A 18 9.27 -4.33 -11.73
CA VAL A 18 8.62 -5.64 -11.59
C VAL A 18 9.07 -6.48 -10.39
N ILE A 19 8.23 -6.54 -9.33
CA ILE A 19 8.33 -7.63 -8.35
C ILE A 19 7.21 -8.63 -8.67
N SER A 20 7.43 -9.41 -9.71
CA SER A 20 6.88 -10.76 -9.76
C SER A 20 7.96 -11.65 -9.18
N GLU A 21 7.86 -11.99 -7.89
CA GLU A 21 8.52 -13.18 -7.35
C GLU A 21 7.96 -13.51 -5.96
N GLU A 22 7.74 -14.80 -5.75
CA GLU A 22 7.05 -15.50 -4.66
C GLU A 22 7.49 -15.17 -3.21
N LYS A 23 8.41 -14.22 -3.01
CA LYS A 23 9.09 -13.93 -1.73
C LYS A 23 8.25 -13.20 -0.67
N HIS A 24 7.08 -12.67 -1.01
CA HIS A 24 6.28 -11.83 -0.10
C HIS A 24 4.78 -12.19 -0.11
N GLN A 25 4.45 -13.48 -0.22
CA GLN A 25 3.06 -13.97 -0.19
C GLN A 25 2.35 -13.82 1.16
N ASP A 26 3.07 -13.33 2.17
CA ASP A 26 2.59 -13.03 3.53
C ASP A 26 2.27 -11.53 3.74
N ARG A 27 2.48 -10.68 2.73
CA ARG A 27 2.33 -9.22 2.86
C ARG A 27 1.36 -8.61 1.88
N VAL A 28 0.41 -7.84 2.42
CA VAL A 28 -0.41 -6.93 1.61
C VAL A 28 0.46 -5.80 1.07
N LYS A 29 0.07 -5.26 -0.08
CA LYS A 29 0.80 -4.19 -0.77
C LYS A 29 -0.11 -2.98 -0.94
N LEU A 30 0.39 -1.81 -0.56
CA LEU A 30 -0.26 -0.52 -0.80
C LEU A 30 0.63 0.22 -1.79
N ILE A 31 0.13 0.42 -3.00
CA ILE A 31 0.91 0.88 -4.15
C ILE A 31 0.35 2.23 -4.59
N GLN A 32 1.25 3.18 -4.85
CA GLN A 32 0.94 4.45 -5.49
C GLN A 32 1.87 4.66 -6.68
N LEU A 33 1.29 5.01 -7.83
CA LEU A 33 1.97 5.20 -9.11
C LEU A 33 1.90 6.68 -9.53
N PHE A 34 2.99 7.21 -10.06
CA PHE A 34 3.11 8.62 -10.48
C PHE A 34 3.47 8.77 -11.95
N VAL A 35 2.80 7.97 -12.78
CA VAL A 35 2.88 8.00 -14.25
C VAL A 35 1.47 8.13 -14.80
N GLU A 36 1.31 8.71 -16.00
CA GLU A 36 0.00 8.95 -16.61
C GLU A 36 -0.30 8.01 -17.80
N ASN A 37 0.71 7.36 -18.36
CA ASN A 37 0.60 6.54 -19.57
C ASN A 37 1.12 5.13 -19.26
N GLY A 38 0.29 4.29 -18.65
CA GLY A 38 0.61 2.89 -18.41
C GLY A 38 -0.57 2.10 -17.86
N LEU A 39 -0.40 0.79 -17.74
CA LEU A 39 -1.42 -0.12 -17.23
C LEU A 39 -0.92 -0.86 -15.99
N MET A 40 -1.71 -0.85 -14.92
CA MET A 40 -1.52 -1.73 -13.78
C MET A 40 -2.38 -2.99 -13.94
N LYS A 41 -1.74 -4.15 -14.06
CA LYS A 41 -2.44 -5.44 -14.07
C LYS A 41 -2.39 -6.08 -12.70
N ILE A 42 -3.55 -6.52 -12.22
CA ILE A 42 -3.71 -7.24 -10.94
C ILE A 42 -4.49 -8.51 -11.25
N GLY A 43 -3.81 -9.67 -11.22
CA GLY A 43 -4.36 -10.91 -11.76
C GLY A 43 -4.81 -10.73 -13.22
N GLU A 44 -6.09 -10.95 -13.50
CA GLU A 44 -6.68 -10.82 -14.83
C GLU A 44 -7.23 -9.41 -15.12
N THR A 45 -7.26 -8.51 -14.13
CA THR A 45 -7.84 -7.17 -14.28
C THR A 45 -6.78 -6.15 -14.66
N SER A 46 -7.09 -5.27 -15.61
CA SER A 46 -6.20 -4.20 -16.05
C SER A 46 -6.81 -2.83 -15.72
N TYR A 47 -6.00 -1.95 -15.13
CA TYR A 47 -6.36 -0.60 -14.74
C TYR A 47 -5.49 0.41 -15.48
N PRO A 48 -6.06 1.43 -16.15
CA PRO A 48 -5.28 2.56 -16.61
C PRO A 48 -4.68 3.27 -15.39
N ILE A 49 -3.37 3.53 -15.43
CA ILE A 49 -2.72 4.24 -14.35
C ILE A 49 -3.12 5.71 -14.44
N VAL A 50 -3.87 6.15 -13.45
CA VAL A 50 -4.10 7.57 -13.21
C VAL A 50 -3.11 8.04 -12.14
N TYR A 51 -2.44 9.15 -12.42
CA TYR A 51 -1.45 9.73 -11.52
C TYR A 51 -2.00 9.88 -10.09
N GLY A 52 -1.29 9.27 -9.13
CA GLY A 52 -1.60 9.40 -7.70
C GLY A 52 -2.63 8.42 -7.17
N ASP A 53 -3.25 7.60 -8.02
CA ASP A 53 -4.17 6.54 -7.60
C ASP A 53 -3.51 5.53 -6.66
N LEU A 54 -4.33 4.99 -5.77
CA LEU A 54 -3.92 4.04 -4.75
C LEU A 54 -4.49 2.66 -5.04
N TYR A 55 -3.63 1.65 -4.92
CA TYR A 55 -3.98 0.26 -5.11
C TYR A 55 -3.63 -0.52 -3.84
N PHE A 56 -4.64 -1.17 -3.27
CA PHE A 56 -4.52 -2.03 -2.09
C PHE A 56 -4.63 -3.47 -2.59
N LEU A 57 -3.58 -4.27 -2.40
CA LEU A 57 -3.50 -5.63 -2.91
C LEU A 57 -3.29 -6.59 -1.75
N ASP A 58 -4.04 -7.68 -1.76
CA ASP A 58 -3.87 -8.81 -0.86
C ASP A 58 -2.48 -9.45 -1.01
N ALA A 59 -2.09 -10.20 0.01
CA ALA A 59 -0.81 -10.89 0.07
C ALA A 59 -0.63 -11.88 -1.09
N LYS A 60 -1.70 -12.57 -1.47
CA LYS A 60 -1.66 -13.58 -2.54
C LYS A 60 -1.74 -12.98 -3.94
N GLN A 61 -2.08 -11.69 -4.07
CA GLN A 61 -2.20 -11.07 -5.37
C GLN A 61 -0.85 -10.65 -5.95
N SER A 62 -0.65 -11.04 -7.21
CA SER A 62 0.43 -10.56 -8.05
C SER A 62 -0.01 -9.32 -8.83
N TYR A 63 0.95 -8.49 -9.20
CA TYR A 63 0.72 -7.36 -10.09
C TYR A 63 1.91 -7.12 -11.00
N CYS A 64 1.64 -6.52 -12.16
CA CYS A 64 2.66 -5.95 -13.01
C CYS A 64 2.23 -4.57 -13.51
N VAL A 65 3.22 -3.77 -13.90
CA VAL A 65 3.01 -2.49 -14.56
C VAL A 65 3.56 -2.61 -15.97
N GLU A 66 2.74 -2.29 -16.96
CA GLU A 66 3.05 -2.38 -18.38
C GLU A 66 2.85 -1.04 -19.09
N GLU A 67 3.31 -0.95 -20.35
CA GLU A 67 3.05 0.16 -21.27
C GLU A 67 3.55 1.53 -20.79
N LEU A 68 4.78 1.58 -20.24
CA LEU A 68 5.38 2.82 -19.74
C LEU A 68 6.24 3.51 -20.80
N ASP A 69 5.86 4.72 -21.21
CA ASP A 69 6.67 5.58 -22.08
C ASP A 69 7.73 6.41 -21.31
N GLU A 70 7.59 6.50 -19.98
CA GLU A 70 8.41 7.34 -19.09
C GLU A 70 9.01 6.56 -17.91
N GLU A 71 9.95 7.19 -17.18
CA GLU A 71 10.54 6.61 -15.97
C GLU A 71 9.50 6.41 -14.86
N MET A 72 9.29 5.16 -14.44
CA MET A 72 8.30 4.82 -13.42
C MET A 72 8.76 5.23 -12.01
N ILE A 73 8.10 6.23 -11.45
CA ILE A 73 8.14 6.50 -10.01
C ILE A 73 6.96 5.78 -9.35
N HIS A 74 7.29 4.81 -8.51
CA HIS A 74 6.30 4.10 -7.70
C HIS A 74 6.76 3.98 -6.26
N SER A 75 5.77 3.96 -5.38
CA SER A 75 5.91 3.78 -3.96
C SER A 75 5.11 2.54 -3.58
N THR A 76 5.80 1.47 -3.18
CA THR A 76 5.13 0.27 -2.64
C THR A 76 5.41 0.16 -1.16
N ILE A 77 4.34 0.08 -0.38
CA ILE A 77 4.36 -0.18 1.05
C ILE A 77 3.90 -1.63 1.28
N MET A 78 4.72 -2.46 1.91
CA MET A 78 4.36 -3.86 2.20
C MET A 78 4.18 -4.09 3.69
N VAL A 79 2.98 -4.52 4.09
CA VAL A 79 2.60 -4.76 5.49
C VAL A 79 2.27 -6.24 5.68
N SER A 80 2.71 -6.84 6.78
CA SER A 80 2.30 -8.22 7.13
C SER A 80 0.78 -8.34 7.17
N ALA A 81 0.24 -9.32 6.44
CA ALA A 81 -1.21 -9.56 6.40
C ALA A 81 -1.76 -9.95 7.77
N GLU A 82 -1.02 -10.79 8.51
CA GLU A 82 -1.35 -11.21 9.88
C GLU A 82 -1.44 -10.00 10.82
N GLN A 83 -0.44 -9.12 10.79
CA GLN A 83 -0.42 -7.95 11.65
C GLN A 83 -1.49 -6.93 11.28
N LEU A 84 -1.77 -6.75 9.98
CA LEU A 84 -2.83 -5.86 9.53
C LEU A 84 -4.21 -6.41 9.91
N MET A 85 -4.41 -7.73 9.86
CA MET A 85 -5.63 -8.37 10.36
C MET A 85 -5.74 -8.21 11.88
N ALA A 86 -4.67 -8.41 12.65
CA ALA A 86 -4.71 -8.15 14.10
C ALA A 86 -5.07 -6.69 14.39
N LEU A 87 -4.55 -5.76 13.59
CA LEU A 87 -4.84 -4.34 13.71
C LEU A 87 -6.29 -3.99 13.34
N SER A 88 -6.88 -4.66 12.35
CA SER A 88 -8.28 -4.43 11.99
C SER A 88 -9.24 -4.79 13.11
N ASN A 89 -8.92 -5.83 13.88
CA ASN A 89 -9.66 -6.18 15.10
C ASN A 89 -9.48 -5.16 16.24
N ILE A 90 -8.29 -4.56 16.37
CA ILE A 90 -8.02 -3.56 17.43
C ILE A 90 -8.69 -2.22 17.13
N LEU A 91 -8.86 -1.90 15.84
CA LEU A 91 -9.37 -0.62 15.37
C LEU A 91 -10.80 -0.72 14.80
N ASP A 92 -11.49 -1.84 15.02
CA ASP A 92 -12.88 -2.08 14.64
C ASP A 92 -13.20 -1.82 13.15
N PHE A 93 -12.36 -2.30 12.21
CA PHE A 93 -12.59 -2.17 10.75
C PHE A 93 -12.52 -3.49 9.96
N GLU A 94 -12.78 -4.63 10.61
CA GLU A 94 -12.65 -5.96 10.03
C GLU A 94 -13.52 -6.16 8.77
N LEU A 95 -14.73 -5.62 8.76
CA LEU A 95 -15.63 -5.69 7.62
C LEU A 95 -15.05 -4.95 6.39
N GLU A 96 -14.42 -3.81 6.62
CA GLU A 96 -13.77 -3.02 5.57
C GLU A 96 -12.46 -3.68 5.14
N TYR A 97 -11.68 -4.26 6.07
CA TYR A 97 -10.52 -5.08 5.71
C TYR A 97 -10.90 -6.19 4.73
N HIS A 98 -11.96 -6.95 5.03
CA HIS A 98 -12.44 -8.03 4.15
C HIS A 98 -12.81 -7.49 2.75
N LYS A 99 -13.47 -6.33 2.67
CA LYS A 99 -13.84 -5.71 1.38
C LYS A 99 -12.64 -5.20 0.60
N ILE A 100 -11.62 -4.66 1.29
CA ILE A 100 -10.43 -4.05 0.66
C ILE A 100 -9.49 -5.14 0.15
N PHE A 101 -9.21 -6.17 0.95
CA PHE A 101 -8.17 -7.16 0.65
C PHE A 101 -8.75 -8.51 0.22
N GLU A 102 -9.76 -9.05 0.91
CA GLU A 102 -10.12 -10.46 0.72
C GLU A 102 -11.17 -10.69 -0.38
N LYS A 103 -12.17 -9.81 -0.51
CA LYS A 103 -13.34 -10.04 -1.39
C LYS A 103 -12.95 -10.24 -2.86
N ASN A 104 -12.06 -9.40 -3.37
CA ASN A 104 -11.59 -9.41 -4.76
C ASN A 104 -10.06 -9.57 -4.86
N GLY A 105 -9.37 -9.76 -3.73
CA GLY A 105 -7.92 -9.72 -3.67
C GLY A 105 -7.31 -8.32 -3.78
N HIS A 106 -8.07 -7.31 -4.20
CA HIS A 106 -7.57 -5.95 -4.37
C HIS A 106 -8.68 -4.90 -4.31
N PHE A 107 -8.28 -3.66 -4.08
CA PHE A 107 -9.14 -2.49 -4.04
C PHE A 107 -8.42 -1.26 -4.60
N HIS A 108 -9.07 -0.62 -5.56
CA HIS A 108 -8.57 0.59 -6.22
C HIS A 108 -9.31 1.83 -5.73
N VAL A 109 -8.52 2.86 -5.40
CA VAL A 109 -9.01 4.16 -4.98
C VAL A 109 -8.47 5.24 -5.91
N ALA A 110 -9.38 5.83 -6.69
CA ALA A 110 -9.10 7.00 -7.51
C ALA A 110 -8.78 8.21 -6.62
N SER A 111 -7.69 8.90 -6.91
CA SER A 111 -7.06 9.80 -5.95
C SER A 111 -6.61 11.14 -6.58
N PRO A 112 -7.54 12.02 -6.99
CA PRO A 112 -7.22 13.23 -7.75
C PRO A 112 -6.43 14.30 -6.98
N HIS A 113 -6.25 14.17 -5.65
CA HIS A 113 -5.66 15.21 -4.79
C HIS A 113 -4.42 14.80 -4.00
N TYR A 114 -3.90 13.58 -4.17
CA TYR A 114 -2.94 13.00 -3.22
C TYR A 114 -1.46 13.03 -3.65
N LYS A 115 -1.07 13.99 -4.49
CA LYS A 115 0.35 14.37 -4.72
C LYS A 115 1.18 14.49 -3.42
N ALA A 116 0.54 14.79 -2.30
CA ALA A 116 1.18 14.97 -1.00
C ALA A 116 1.61 13.66 -0.28
N ILE A 117 1.04 12.49 -0.62
CA ILE A 117 1.36 11.23 0.08
C ILE A 117 2.81 10.82 -0.21
N ASP A 118 3.23 10.80 -1.47
CA ASP A 118 4.60 10.39 -1.83
C ASP A 118 5.69 11.15 -1.08
N LYS A 119 5.61 12.48 -1.09
CA LYS A 119 6.61 13.33 -0.43
C LYS A 119 6.64 13.07 1.07
N ARG A 120 5.47 13.02 1.72
CA ARG A 120 5.36 12.78 3.17
C ARG A 120 5.80 11.38 3.57
N PHE A 121 5.53 10.37 2.74
CA PHE A 121 5.97 9.00 2.98
C PHE A 121 7.46 8.83 2.76
N LYS A 122 8.04 9.46 1.71
CA LYS A 122 9.50 9.49 1.51
C LYS A 122 10.21 10.16 2.70
N GLU A 123 9.70 11.31 3.14
CA GLU A 123 10.22 12.00 4.32
C GLU A 123 10.11 11.13 5.58
N ALA A 124 8.93 10.58 5.87
CA ALA A 124 8.71 9.73 7.04
C ALA A 124 9.55 8.44 6.99
N PHE A 125 9.71 7.83 5.82
CA PHE A 125 10.55 6.66 5.62
C PHE A 125 12.03 6.99 5.87
N SER A 126 12.54 8.10 5.33
CA SER A 126 13.92 8.53 5.56
C SER A 126 14.20 8.75 7.06
N VAL A 127 13.23 9.28 7.81
CA VAL A 127 13.34 9.41 9.26
C VAL A 127 13.31 8.02 9.93
N SER A 128 12.48 7.10 9.45
CA SER A 128 12.40 5.73 9.99
C SER A 128 13.73 4.97 9.92
N GLU A 129 14.51 5.22 8.87
CA GLU A 129 15.83 4.62 8.65
C GLU A 129 16.91 5.18 9.60
N THR A 130 16.67 6.33 10.25
CA THR A 130 17.65 6.92 11.18
C THR A 130 17.79 6.15 12.51
N GLY A 131 16.93 5.15 12.77
CA GLY A 131 16.98 4.35 14.00
C GLY A 131 16.61 5.12 15.28
N LYS A 132 16.18 6.38 15.17
CA LYS A 132 15.75 7.20 16.31
C LYS A 132 14.52 6.60 17.00
N PRO A 133 14.33 6.81 18.31
CA PRO A 133 13.10 6.45 19.00
C PRO A 133 11.88 7.02 18.26
N PHE A 134 10.77 6.27 18.25
CA PHE A 134 9.50 6.62 17.60
C PHE A 134 9.52 6.76 16.06
N SER A 135 10.67 6.73 15.39
CA SER A 135 10.73 6.98 13.94
C SER A 135 9.87 6.00 13.13
N LYS A 136 9.87 4.72 13.51
CA LYS A 136 9.05 3.67 12.88
C LYS A 136 7.55 3.84 13.16
N ALA A 137 7.19 4.24 14.38
CA ALA A 137 5.79 4.50 14.73
C ALA A 137 5.23 5.70 13.94
N LEU A 138 6.05 6.74 13.73
CA LEU A 138 5.70 7.89 12.90
C LEU A 138 5.54 7.53 11.42
N PHE A 139 6.33 6.58 10.92
CA PHE A 139 6.13 6.05 9.58
C PHE A 139 4.84 5.22 9.49
N PHE A 140 4.61 4.34 10.46
CA PHE A 140 3.41 3.49 10.48
C PHE A 140 2.12 4.29 10.62
N SER A 141 2.11 5.42 11.35
CA SER A 141 0.93 6.28 11.42
C SER A 141 0.49 6.80 10.06
N ARG A 142 1.42 6.98 9.11
CA ARG A 142 1.09 7.32 7.72
C ARG A 142 0.39 6.17 7.01
N VAL A 143 0.80 4.93 7.26
CA VAL A 143 0.11 3.73 6.75
C VAL A 143 -1.33 3.69 7.28
N ILE A 144 -1.56 4.03 8.55
CA ILE A 144 -2.91 4.13 9.11
C ILE A 144 -3.75 5.19 8.38
N GLU A 145 -3.18 6.35 8.04
CA GLU A 145 -3.87 7.39 7.28
C GLU A 145 -4.34 6.86 5.90
N LEU A 146 -3.53 6.06 5.21
CA LEU A 146 -3.91 5.41 3.95
C LEU A 146 -5.05 4.40 4.13
N LEU A 147 -4.96 3.56 5.16
CA LEU A 147 -5.99 2.56 5.45
C LEU A 147 -7.33 3.21 5.78
N ASN A 148 -7.31 4.27 6.59
CA ASN A 148 -8.50 5.06 6.89
C ASN A 148 -9.13 5.66 5.62
N TYR A 149 -8.31 6.11 4.67
CA TYR A 149 -8.82 6.59 3.39
C TYR A 149 -9.52 5.49 2.56
N ALA A 150 -8.95 4.28 2.54
CA ALA A 150 -9.58 3.13 1.89
C ALA A 150 -10.92 2.77 2.57
N VAL A 151 -10.94 2.71 3.90
CA VAL A 151 -12.14 2.48 4.71
C VAL A 151 -13.24 3.50 4.37
N VAL A 152 -12.95 4.79 4.45
CA VAL A 152 -13.93 5.86 4.12
C VAL A 152 -14.41 5.74 2.66
N THR A 153 -13.54 5.34 1.74
CA THR A 153 -13.93 5.14 0.33
C THR A 153 -14.88 3.97 0.16
N VAL A 154 -14.65 2.85 0.87
CA VAL A 154 -15.57 1.71 0.90
C VAL A 154 -16.94 2.12 1.41
N GLU A 155 -16.99 2.94 2.46
CA GLU A 155 -18.26 3.39 3.05
C GLU A 155 -19.05 4.30 2.13
N LYS A 156 -18.40 5.18 1.38
CA LYS A 156 -19.05 6.07 0.40
C LYS A 156 -19.64 5.33 -0.81
N ARG A 157 -19.21 4.09 -1.05
CA ARG A 157 -19.72 3.23 -2.14
C ARG A 157 -20.91 2.35 -1.69
N LYS A 158 -21.32 2.42 -0.41
CA LYS A 158 -22.56 1.80 0.10
C LYS A 158 -23.77 2.59 -0.38
#